data_AF-A0A5Q2RJR7-F1
#
_entry.id   AF-A0A5Q2RJR7-F1
#
_cell.length_a   1.000
_cell.length_b   1.000
_cell.length_c   1.000
_cell.angle_alpha   90.00
_cell.angle_beta   90.00
_cell.angle_gamma   90.00
#
_symmetry.space_group_name_H-M   'P 1'
#
loop_
_entity.id
_entity.type
_entity.pdbx_description
1 polymer ?
#
loop_
_entity_poly.entity_id
_entity_poly.type
_entity_poly.pdbx_seq_one_letter_code
_entity_poly.pdbx_strand_id
1 'polypeptide(L)'
;MSRLPDPSPVFESFWRFAAERHAMYQRRLAGLPAPWTDDPVLGEYRFTNAFRASDRVSQYLIRDVIYAGDADDDVAEVVFRVVLFRLFNKIDTWELLAGEVGPPSLGSFDPVAADRVLARARSEGRRIYSSAYIIPPRPGWPAPKHAGHLQLAVDLVEDGLTERIESTADLRDLFGVLHCVPGLGDFLAYQLAIDLCYSPVVDHDEDEFVVAGPGALDGLSKVFPGMNLRRAAEVIRALTEDQDRWFEHFGLAFSGLFGRRLHLIDVQNLFCEISKYARVAHPEVAGVAGRTRIKQTFRPLGALPEPFFPPKWGLPTNTIAPALEAV
;
A
#
# COMPACT_ATOMS: atom_id res chain seq x y z
N MET A 1 25.60 -16.76 2.85
CA MET A 1 24.98 -15.43 2.60
C MET A 1 25.16 -15.10 1.14
N SER A 2 24.07 -14.86 0.40
CA SER A 2 24.17 -14.32 -0.96
C SER A 2 24.87 -12.96 -0.88
N ARG A 3 26.04 -12.82 -1.49
CA ARG A 3 26.73 -11.53 -1.57
C ARG A 3 25.82 -10.55 -2.31
N LEU A 4 25.45 -9.45 -1.67
CA LEU A 4 24.73 -8.36 -2.32
C LEU A 4 25.52 -7.91 -3.57
N PRO A 5 24.84 -7.46 -4.65
CA PRO A 5 25.53 -6.86 -5.78
C PRO A 5 26.32 -5.60 -5.35
N ASP A 6 27.25 -5.16 -6.19
CA ASP A 6 28.02 -3.95 -5.91
C ASP A 6 27.09 -2.72 -5.91
N PRO A 7 27.04 -1.95 -4.80
CA PRO A 7 26.11 -0.83 -4.67
C PRO A 7 26.62 0.45 -5.36
N SER A 8 25.69 1.32 -5.75
CA SER A 8 25.97 2.72 -6.10
C SER A 8 25.84 3.63 -4.87
N PRO A 9 26.17 4.94 -4.97
CA PRO A 9 25.90 5.92 -3.91
C PRO A 9 24.42 6.01 -3.48
N VAL A 10 23.49 5.55 -4.33
CA VAL A 10 22.05 5.50 -4.00
C VAL A 10 21.77 4.52 -2.85
N PHE A 11 22.64 3.53 -2.60
CA PHE A 11 22.47 2.57 -1.51
C PHE A 11 22.48 3.20 -0.12
N GLU A 12 23.42 4.12 0.15
CA GLU A 12 23.39 4.87 1.41
C GLU A 12 22.14 5.76 1.49
N SER A 13 21.77 6.39 0.37
CA SER A 13 20.58 7.23 0.30
C SER A 13 19.29 6.44 0.52
N PHE A 14 19.23 5.15 0.16
CA PHE A 14 18.10 4.27 0.48
C PHE A 14 17.86 4.20 1.99
N TRP A 15 18.90 3.94 2.77
CA TRP A 15 18.79 3.82 4.22
C TRP A 15 18.54 5.17 4.90
N ARG A 16 19.20 6.24 4.45
CA ARG A 16 18.94 7.61 4.92
C ARG A 16 17.50 8.04 4.64
N PHE A 17 17.00 7.74 3.43
CA PHE A 17 15.61 8.00 3.05
C PHE A 17 14.63 7.24 3.96
N ALA A 18 14.87 5.95 4.21
CA ALA A 18 14.01 5.14 5.07
C ALA A 18 13.94 5.71 6.50
N ALA A 19 15.10 6.03 7.07
CA ALA A 19 15.20 6.60 8.41
C ALA A 19 14.53 7.98 8.51
N GLU A 20 14.86 8.89 7.60
CA GLU A 20 14.33 10.25 7.64
C GLU A 20 12.83 10.29 7.34
N ARG A 21 12.33 9.46 6.41
CA ARG A 21 10.88 9.37 6.19
C ARG A 21 10.15 8.86 7.42
N HIS A 22 10.68 7.88 8.13
CA HIS A 22 10.05 7.43 9.37
C HIS A 22 10.12 8.50 10.46
N ALA A 23 11.24 9.20 10.60
CA ALA A 23 11.38 10.30 11.54
C ALA A 23 10.38 11.44 11.24
N MET A 24 10.18 11.80 9.97
CA MET A 24 9.14 12.75 9.55
C MET A 24 7.74 12.29 9.99
N TYR A 25 7.42 10.99 9.83
CA TYR A 25 6.14 10.44 10.28
C TYR A 25 5.99 10.57 11.80
N GLN A 26 7.02 10.22 12.57
CA GLN A 26 7.02 10.31 14.03
C GLN A 26 6.89 11.76 14.53
N ARG A 27 7.61 12.71 13.94
CA ARG A 27 7.51 14.15 14.29
C ARG A 27 6.09 14.67 14.06
N ARG A 28 5.48 14.28 12.94
CA ARG A 28 4.09 14.64 12.62
C ARG A 28 3.09 14.00 13.57
N LEU A 29 3.29 12.73 13.93
CA LEU A 29 2.45 12.02 14.87
C LEU A 29 2.52 12.63 16.28
N ALA A 30 3.70 13.10 16.68
CA ALA A 30 3.91 13.81 17.93
C ALA A 30 3.39 15.26 17.92
N GLY A 31 2.73 15.71 16.84
CA GLY A 31 2.18 17.06 16.73
C GLY A 31 3.24 18.16 16.62
N LEU A 32 4.49 17.84 16.29
CA LEU A 32 5.55 18.84 16.14
C LEU A 32 5.27 19.76 14.93
N PRO A 33 5.61 21.06 15.02
CA PRO A 33 5.42 21.98 13.91
C PRO A 33 6.37 21.69 12.74
N ALA A 34 5.98 22.14 11.54
CA ALA A 34 6.83 22.09 10.36
C ALA A 34 7.99 23.13 10.45
N PRO A 35 9.11 22.93 9.72
CA PRO A 35 9.40 21.80 8.83
C PRO A 35 9.71 20.50 9.60
N TRP A 36 9.29 19.36 9.05
CA TRP A 36 9.52 18.05 9.67
C TRP A 36 10.82 17.37 9.21
N THR A 37 11.57 18.01 8.31
CA THR A 37 12.85 17.53 7.76
C THR A 37 13.64 18.70 7.21
N ASP A 38 14.96 18.58 7.23
CA ASP A 38 15.87 19.51 6.55
C ASP A 38 16.27 19.02 5.15
N ASP A 39 15.86 17.80 4.76
CA ASP A 39 16.09 17.29 3.39
C ASP A 39 15.18 18.04 2.39
N PRO A 40 15.76 18.78 1.43
CA PRO A 40 14.97 19.62 0.52
C PRO A 40 14.11 18.79 -0.44
N VAL A 41 14.54 17.57 -0.81
CA VAL A 41 13.78 16.69 -1.70
C VAL A 41 12.57 16.13 -0.98
N LEU A 42 12.74 15.68 0.27
CA LEU A 42 11.64 15.19 1.11
C LEU A 42 10.67 16.31 1.53
N GLY A 43 11.15 17.54 1.69
CA GLY A 43 10.34 18.71 1.96
C GLY A 43 9.48 19.15 0.76
N GLU A 44 9.99 19.01 -0.46
CA GLU A 44 9.33 19.47 -1.68
C GLU A 44 8.39 18.43 -2.31
N TYR A 45 8.77 17.16 -2.32
CA TYR A 45 8.10 16.12 -3.11
C TYR A 45 7.33 15.10 -2.28
N ARG A 46 6.26 14.56 -2.86
CA ARG A 46 5.41 13.57 -2.19
C ARG A 46 6.03 12.16 -2.27
N PHE A 47 6.24 11.55 -1.11
CA PHE A 47 6.63 10.15 -0.93
C PHE A 47 5.67 9.41 0.01
N THR A 48 5.63 8.08 -0.11
CA THR A 48 4.99 7.22 0.90
C THR A 48 5.79 7.18 2.20
N ASN A 49 5.23 6.65 3.28
CA ASN A 49 5.95 6.39 4.52
C ASN A 49 6.87 5.16 4.36
N ALA A 50 7.79 4.98 5.32
CA ALA A 50 8.64 3.79 5.37
C ALA A 50 7.80 2.52 5.57
N PHE A 51 6.81 2.60 6.46
CA PHE A 51 5.83 1.54 6.67
C PHE A 51 4.60 1.76 5.79
N ARG A 52 4.30 0.81 4.89
CA ARG A 52 3.16 0.90 3.94
C ARG A 52 1.83 1.12 4.67
N ALA A 53 1.64 0.44 5.80
CA ALA A 53 0.42 0.55 6.59
C ALA A 53 0.20 1.97 7.12
N SER A 54 1.25 2.79 7.27
CA SER A 54 1.14 4.18 7.74
C SER A 54 0.71 5.16 6.64
N ASP A 55 0.66 4.74 5.37
CA ASP A 55 0.17 5.60 4.29
C ASP A 55 -1.30 5.94 4.45
N ARG A 56 -1.69 7.16 4.08
CA ARG A 56 -3.07 7.66 4.23
C ARG A 56 -4.13 6.71 3.66
N VAL A 57 -3.88 6.13 2.48
CA VAL A 57 -4.85 5.22 1.84
C VAL A 57 -4.86 3.85 2.53
N SER A 58 -3.73 3.37 3.04
CA SER A 58 -3.66 2.15 3.84
C SER A 58 -4.33 2.33 5.19
N GLN A 59 -4.09 3.46 5.87
CA GLN A 59 -4.76 3.80 7.13
C GLN A 59 -6.28 3.84 6.99
N TYR A 60 -6.78 4.43 5.91
CA TYR A 60 -8.21 4.43 5.61
C TYR A 60 -8.73 3.02 5.28
N LEU A 61 -8.00 2.22 4.49
CA LEU A 61 -8.37 0.83 4.25
C LEU A 61 -8.49 0.05 5.57
N ILE A 62 -7.48 0.14 6.43
CA ILE A 62 -7.45 -0.64 7.67
C ILE A 62 -8.60 -0.19 8.57
N ARG A 63 -8.69 1.10 8.88
CA ARG A 63 -9.70 1.60 9.83
C ARG A 63 -11.12 1.59 9.27
N ASP A 64 -11.30 2.19 8.10
CA ASP A 64 -12.61 2.62 7.60
C ASP A 64 -13.22 1.64 6.59
N VAL A 65 -12.49 0.59 6.20
CA VAL A 65 -12.95 -0.44 5.24
C VAL A 65 -12.91 -1.83 5.87
N ILE A 66 -11.77 -2.21 6.47
CA ILE A 66 -11.59 -3.53 7.09
C ILE A 66 -12.27 -3.60 8.45
N TYR A 67 -11.99 -2.64 9.34
CA TYR A 67 -12.43 -2.68 10.75
C TYR A 67 -13.60 -1.72 11.06
N ALA A 68 -14.27 -1.19 10.04
CA ALA A 68 -15.42 -0.29 10.21
C ALA A 68 -16.77 -1.00 10.32
N GLY A 69 -16.82 -2.30 10.02
CA GLY A 69 -18.05 -3.08 10.09
C GLY A 69 -18.34 -3.67 11.47
N ASP A 70 -19.37 -4.49 11.54
CA ASP A 70 -19.76 -5.15 12.79
C ASP A 70 -18.74 -6.24 13.16
N ALA A 71 -18.59 -6.51 14.46
CA ALA A 71 -17.66 -7.53 14.95
C ALA A 71 -17.99 -8.95 14.42
N ASP A 72 -19.22 -9.15 13.96
CA ASP A 72 -19.75 -10.40 13.41
C ASP A 72 -19.78 -10.41 11.87
N ASP A 73 -19.13 -9.44 11.19
CA ASP A 73 -19.02 -9.43 9.74
C ASP A 73 -18.43 -10.74 9.23
N ASP A 74 -19.08 -11.32 8.21
CA ASP A 74 -18.58 -12.51 7.53
C ASP A 74 -17.26 -12.21 6.78
N VAL A 75 -16.40 -13.21 6.65
CA VAL A 75 -15.12 -13.11 5.94
C VAL A 75 -15.33 -12.63 4.50
N ALA A 76 -16.41 -13.10 3.86
CA ALA A 76 -16.81 -12.69 2.52
C ALA A 76 -17.10 -11.17 2.41
N GLU A 77 -17.69 -10.59 3.45
CA GLU A 77 -17.98 -9.16 3.54
C GLU A 77 -16.69 -8.33 3.56
N VAL A 78 -15.70 -8.73 4.37
CA VAL A 78 -14.41 -8.05 4.45
C VAL A 78 -13.65 -8.18 3.12
N VAL A 79 -13.62 -9.37 2.52
CA VAL A 79 -12.99 -9.60 1.21
C VAL A 79 -13.62 -8.69 0.15
N PHE A 80 -14.96 -8.65 0.08
CA PHE A 80 -15.70 -7.78 -0.84
C PHE A 80 -15.28 -6.31 -0.69
N ARG A 81 -15.32 -5.77 0.53
CA ARG A 81 -15.01 -4.37 0.81
C ARG A 81 -13.56 -4.03 0.44
N VAL A 82 -12.60 -4.89 0.80
CA VAL A 82 -11.18 -4.71 0.49
C VAL A 82 -10.96 -4.70 -1.03
N VAL A 83 -11.52 -5.67 -1.74
CA VAL A 83 -11.43 -5.74 -3.21
C VAL A 83 -12.03 -4.48 -3.81
N LEU A 84 -13.28 -4.15 -3.50
CA LEU A 84 -13.99 -2.98 -4.04
C LEU A 84 -13.19 -1.70 -3.81
N PHE A 85 -12.70 -1.46 -2.58
CA PHE A 85 -11.89 -0.29 -2.27
C PHE A 85 -10.62 -0.24 -3.13
N ARG A 86 -9.92 -1.37 -3.29
CA ARG A 86 -8.66 -1.44 -4.05
C ARG A 86 -8.84 -1.35 -5.56
N LEU A 87 -10.01 -1.70 -6.11
CA LEU A 87 -10.28 -1.50 -7.54
C LEU A 87 -10.23 -0.02 -7.94
N PHE A 88 -10.65 0.88 -7.04
CA PHE A 88 -10.60 2.34 -7.25
C PHE A 88 -9.38 2.99 -6.60
N ASN A 89 -8.91 2.40 -5.49
CA ASN A 89 -7.77 2.81 -4.68
C ASN A 89 -7.84 4.30 -4.27
N LYS A 90 -9.04 4.80 -3.97
CA LYS A 90 -9.28 6.22 -3.72
C LYS A 90 -10.37 6.41 -2.65
N ILE A 91 -9.99 7.08 -1.55
CA ILE A 91 -10.85 7.38 -0.40
C ILE A 91 -12.13 8.09 -0.84
N ASP A 92 -12.04 9.21 -1.57
CA ASP A 92 -13.25 9.97 -1.90
C ASP A 92 -14.18 9.21 -2.88
N THR A 93 -13.72 8.13 -3.53
CA THR A 93 -14.61 7.25 -4.29
C THR A 93 -15.39 6.32 -3.38
N TRP A 94 -14.72 5.78 -2.35
CA TRP A 94 -15.38 4.99 -1.31
C TRP A 94 -16.40 5.81 -0.54
N GLU A 95 -16.03 7.01 -0.07
CA GLU A 95 -16.93 7.91 0.65
C GLU A 95 -18.13 8.33 -0.20
N LEU A 96 -17.92 8.57 -1.51
CA LEU A 96 -19.00 8.88 -2.44
C LEU A 96 -19.99 7.71 -2.57
N LEU A 97 -19.50 6.48 -2.71
CA LEU A 97 -20.37 5.30 -2.75
C LEU A 97 -21.13 5.14 -1.43
N ALA A 98 -20.41 5.19 -0.30
CA ALA A 98 -20.98 5.08 1.03
C ALA A 98 -22.10 6.11 1.30
N GLY A 99 -21.90 7.36 0.86
CA GLY A 99 -22.87 8.43 1.05
C GLY A 99 -24.10 8.37 0.12
N GLU A 100 -23.99 7.77 -1.06
CA GLU A 100 -25.06 7.81 -2.08
C GLU A 100 -25.83 6.50 -2.21
N VAL A 101 -25.17 5.36 -2.00
CA VAL A 101 -25.81 4.02 -2.08
C VAL A 101 -25.77 3.26 -0.75
N GLY A 102 -25.31 3.92 0.32
CA GLY A 102 -25.08 3.32 1.63
C GLY A 102 -23.68 2.69 1.74
N PRO A 103 -23.20 2.40 2.97
CA PRO A 103 -21.93 1.72 3.20
C PRO A 103 -21.86 0.45 2.34
N PRO A 104 -20.81 0.26 1.52
CA PRO A 104 -20.73 -0.91 0.67
C PRO A 104 -20.73 -2.19 1.50
N SER A 105 -21.74 -3.04 1.25
CA SER A 105 -21.87 -4.36 1.88
C SER A 105 -22.30 -5.41 0.88
N LEU A 106 -21.71 -6.60 0.94
CA LEU A 106 -21.92 -7.68 -0.02
C LEU A 106 -23.41 -8.00 -0.19
N GLY A 107 -24.16 -8.08 0.92
CA GLY A 107 -25.58 -8.45 0.90
C GLY A 107 -26.51 -7.39 0.31
N SER A 108 -26.09 -6.13 0.25
CA SER A 108 -26.93 -5.00 -0.21
C SER A 108 -26.34 -4.18 -1.34
N PHE A 109 -25.14 -4.52 -1.82
CA PHE A 109 -24.46 -3.75 -2.85
C PHE A 109 -25.13 -3.95 -4.21
N ASP A 110 -25.58 -2.86 -4.82
CA ASP A 110 -26.10 -2.84 -6.20
C ASP A 110 -25.05 -2.21 -7.13
N PRO A 111 -24.33 -3.02 -7.95
CA PRO A 111 -23.37 -2.52 -8.92
C PRO A 111 -23.95 -1.51 -9.92
N VAL A 112 -25.24 -1.63 -10.27
CA VAL A 112 -25.92 -0.74 -11.22
C VAL A 112 -26.25 0.60 -10.58
N ALA A 113 -26.64 0.63 -9.30
CA ALA A 113 -26.78 1.88 -8.56
C ALA A 113 -25.41 2.58 -8.39
N ALA A 114 -24.38 1.84 -7.99
CA ALA A 114 -23.03 2.36 -7.84
C ALA A 114 -22.47 2.91 -9.17
N ASP A 115 -22.73 2.23 -10.30
CA ASP A 115 -22.33 2.70 -11.63
C ASP A 115 -22.94 4.06 -11.95
N ARG A 116 -24.24 4.25 -11.71
CA ARG A 116 -24.92 5.55 -11.92
C ARG A 116 -24.28 6.69 -11.13
N VAL A 117 -23.91 6.44 -9.87
CA VAL A 117 -23.21 7.42 -9.01
C VAL A 117 -21.85 7.78 -9.59
N LEU A 118 -21.04 6.78 -9.96
CA LEU A 118 -19.70 7.02 -10.50
C LEU A 118 -19.74 7.64 -11.91
N ALA A 119 -20.72 7.29 -12.74
CA ALA A 119 -20.95 7.88 -14.04
C ALA A 119 -21.29 9.38 -13.91
N ARG A 120 -22.19 9.74 -12.99
CA ARG A 120 -22.52 11.14 -12.68
C ARG A 120 -21.28 11.90 -12.21
N ALA A 121 -20.55 11.38 -11.23
CA ALA A 121 -19.33 12.01 -10.73
C ALA A 121 -18.29 12.24 -11.85
N ARG A 122 -18.14 11.29 -12.78
CA ARG A 122 -17.26 11.46 -13.95
C ARG A 122 -17.77 12.52 -14.92
N SER A 123 -19.07 12.62 -15.18
CA SER A 123 -19.64 13.67 -16.04
C SER A 123 -19.42 15.08 -15.47
N GLU A 124 -19.29 15.19 -14.14
CA GLU A 124 -18.93 16.42 -13.44
C GLU A 124 -17.41 16.68 -13.39
N GLY A 125 -16.60 15.85 -14.06
CA GLY A 125 -15.15 16.01 -14.12
C GLY A 125 -14.40 15.46 -12.91
N ARG A 126 -15.06 14.76 -11.97
CA ARG A 126 -14.39 14.14 -10.83
C ARG A 126 -13.58 12.91 -11.27
N ARG A 127 -12.39 12.75 -10.69
CA ARG A 127 -11.58 11.53 -10.86
C ARG A 127 -11.99 10.49 -9.83
N ILE A 128 -12.43 9.33 -10.30
CA ILE A 128 -12.87 8.21 -9.45
C ILE A 128 -11.79 7.15 -9.19
N TYR A 129 -10.62 7.27 -9.84
CA TYR A 129 -9.47 6.40 -9.61
C TYR A 129 -8.28 7.21 -9.10
N SER A 130 -7.43 6.58 -8.28
CA SER A 130 -6.09 7.12 -8.04
C SER A 130 -5.16 6.93 -9.26
N SER A 131 -4.01 7.60 -9.24
CA SER A 131 -2.97 7.42 -10.27
C SER A 131 -2.09 6.19 -10.04
N ALA A 132 -2.37 5.40 -9.01
CA ALA A 132 -1.64 4.19 -8.66
C ALA A 132 -2.61 2.99 -8.68
N TYR A 133 -2.09 1.77 -8.71
CA TYR A 133 -2.93 0.56 -8.70
C TYR A 133 -3.92 0.52 -9.88
N ILE A 134 -3.46 0.89 -11.07
CA ILE A 134 -4.33 0.99 -12.26
C ILE A 134 -4.63 -0.40 -12.79
N ILE A 135 -5.86 -0.85 -12.59
CA ILE A 135 -6.39 -2.10 -13.15
C ILE A 135 -6.92 -1.82 -14.57
N PRO A 136 -6.47 -2.52 -15.63
CA PRO A 136 -7.00 -2.32 -16.97
C PRO A 136 -8.38 -2.99 -17.14
N PRO A 137 -9.26 -2.49 -18.03
CA PRO A 137 -10.47 -3.23 -18.39
C PRO A 137 -10.11 -4.54 -19.09
N ARG A 138 -10.97 -5.56 -18.96
CA ARG A 138 -10.83 -6.86 -19.63
C ARG A 138 -11.93 -7.04 -20.68
N PRO A 139 -11.68 -7.78 -21.77
CA PRO A 139 -12.74 -8.24 -22.66
C PRO A 139 -13.82 -9.01 -21.89
N GLY A 140 -15.08 -8.74 -22.19
CA GLY A 140 -16.22 -9.38 -21.53
C GLY A 140 -16.74 -8.65 -20.29
N TRP A 141 -16.01 -7.67 -19.74
CA TRP A 141 -16.50 -6.86 -18.63
C TRP A 141 -17.43 -5.73 -19.09
N PRO A 142 -18.44 -5.36 -18.28
CA PRO A 142 -19.29 -4.21 -18.55
C PRO A 142 -18.50 -2.92 -18.85
N ALA A 143 -18.96 -2.19 -19.86
CA ALA A 143 -18.51 -0.85 -20.16
C ALA A 143 -19.49 0.18 -19.59
N PRO A 144 -19.03 1.36 -19.13
CA PRO A 144 -17.64 1.82 -19.08
C PRO A 144 -16.81 1.08 -18.01
N LYS A 145 -15.48 1.19 -18.07
CA LYS A 145 -14.53 0.49 -17.18
C LYS A 145 -14.93 0.35 -15.70
N HIS A 146 -15.54 1.38 -15.11
CA HIS A 146 -15.93 1.34 -13.69
C HIS A 146 -17.13 0.44 -13.42
N ALA A 147 -18.09 0.32 -14.34
CA ALA A 147 -19.17 -0.66 -14.26
C ALA A 147 -18.57 -2.08 -14.17
N GLY A 148 -17.59 -2.40 -15.02
CA GLY A 148 -16.92 -3.70 -14.99
C GLY A 148 -16.16 -3.98 -13.69
N HIS A 149 -15.54 -2.95 -13.09
CA HIS A 149 -14.90 -3.11 -11.79
C HIS A 149 -15.92 -3.31 -10.64
N LEU A 150 -17.05 -2.58 -10.67
CA LEU A 150 -18.10 -2.76 -9.68
C LEU A 150 -18.67 -4.18 -9.72
N GLN A 151 -18.92 -4.69 -10.93
CA GLN A 151 -19.39 -6.07 -11.13
C GLN A 151 -18.34 -7.08 -10.65
N LEU A 152 -17.07 -6.90 -11.01
CA LEU A 152 -15.98 -7.78 -10.59
C LEU A 152 -15.90 -7.94 -9.06
N ALA A 153 -16.12 -6.87 -8.29
CA ALA A 153 -16.06 -6.95 -6.83
C ALA A 153 -17.10 -7.93 -6.26
N VAL A 154 -18.30 -7.97 -6.86
CA VAL A 154 -19.38 -8.90 -6.49
C VAL A 154 -19.07 -10.31 -7.00
N ASP A 155 -18.80 -10.43 -8.31
CA ASP A 155 -18.57 -11.72 -8.98
C ASP A 155 -17.47 -12.53 -8.29
N LEU A 156 -16.39 -11.88 -7.87
CA LEU A 156 -15.27 -12.59 -7.23
C LEU A 156 -15.69 -13.32 -5.96
N VAL A 157 -16.51 -12.67 -5.14
CA VAL A 157 -16.95 -13.27 -3.88
C VAL A 157 -18.00 -14.35 -4.16
N GLU A 158 -18.92 -14.12 -5.08
CA GLU A 158 -19.91 -15.12 -5.50
C GLU A 158 -19.29 -16.36 -6.18
N ASP A 159 -18.17 -16.18 -6.90
CA ASP A 159 -17.39 -17.25 -7.56
C ASP A 159 -16.47 -18.03 -6.58
N GLY A 160 -16.65 -17.85 -5.27
CA GLY A 160 -15.93 -18.56 -4.22
C GLY A 160 -14.47 -18.11 -4.04
N LEU A 161 -14.16 -16.83 -4.28
CA LEU A 161 -12.83 -16.29 -3.94
C LEU A 161 -12.55 -16.39 -2.45
N THR A 162 -13.55 -16.17 -1.60
CA THR A 162 -13.40 -16.16 -0.13
C THR A 162 -12.89 -17.51 0.37
N GLU A 163 -13.52 -18.61 -0.01
CA GLU A 163 -13.13 -19.97 0.42
C GLU A 163 -11.74 -20.34 -0.10
N ARG A 164 -11.41 -19.87 -1.32
CA ARG A 164 -10.06 -20.04 -1.87
C ARG A 164 -9.02 -19.23 -1.10
N ILE A 165 -9.36 -18.06 -0.57
CA ILE A 165 -8.47 -17.26 0.28
C ILE A 165 -8.29 -17.94 1.63
N GLU A 166 -9.37 -18.37 2.29
CA GLU A 166 -9.32 -19.01 3.61
C GLU A 166 -8.56 -20.34 3.61
N SER A 167 -8.54 -21.05 2.48
CA SER A 167 -7.79 -22.31 2.32
C SER A 167 -6.29 -22.14 2.04
N THR A 168 -5.79 -20.90 1.96
CA THR A 168 -4.37 -20.64 1.69
C THR A 168 -3.51 -20.94 2.91
N ALA A 169 -2.35 -21.57 2.69
CA ALA A 169 -1.45 -21.94 3.79
C ALA A 169 -0.51 -20.79 4.21
N ASP A 170 -0.16 -19.91 3.27
CA ASP A 170 0.77 -18.81 3.48
C ASP A 170 0.50 -17.63 2.51
N LEU A 171 1.29 -16.55 2.65
CA LEU A 171 1.17 -15.36 1.81
C LEU A 171 1.44 -15.63 0.31
N ARG A 172 2.26 -16.64 -0.02
CA ARG A 172 2.54 -16.99 -1.42
C ARG A 172 1.35 -17.68 -2.06
N ASP A 173 0.69 -18.58 -1.33
CA ASP A 173 -0.54 -19.23 -1.78
C ASP A 173 -1.66 -18.20 -1.97
N LEU A 174 -1.80 -17.25 -1.03
CA LEU A 174 -2.73 -16.12 -1.17
C LEU A 174 -2.44 -15.28 -2.41
N PHE A 175 -1.17 -14.93 -2.64
CA PHE A 175 -0.77 -14.26 -3.87
C PHE A 175 -1.16 -15.07 -5.11
N GLY A 176 -0.95 -16.39 -5.10
CA GLY A 176 -1.30 -17.30 -6.20
C GLY A 176 -2.80 -17.26 -6.54
N VAL A 177 -3.65 -17.36 -5.52
CA VAL A 177 -5.12 -17.25 -5.67
C VAL A 177 -5.51 -15.91 -6.31
N LEU A 178 -4.98 -14.80 -5.79
CA LEU A 178 -5.31 -13.46 -6.30
C LEU A 178 -4.72 -13.19 -7.69
N HIS A 179 -3.57 -13.78 -8.01
CA HIS A 179 -2.94 -13.62 -9.31
C HIS A 179 -3.74 -14.32 -10.44
N CYS A 180 -4.51 -15.35 -10.11
CA CYS A 180 -5.45 -15.98 -11.04
C CYS A 180 -6.64 -15.08 -11.39
N VAL A 181 -6.90 -14.01 -10.65
CA VAL A 181 -8.00 -13.07 -10.94
C VAL A 181 -7.69 -12.26 -12.20
N PRO A 182 -8.57 -12.30 -13.23
CA PRO A 182 -8.36 -11.52 -14.44
C PRO A 182 -8.22 -10.03 -14.14
N GLY A 183 -7.04 -9.47 -14.40
CA GLY A 183 -6.79 -8.03 -14.25
C GLY A 183 -5.78 -7.72 -13.15
N LEU A 184 -5.57 -8.67 -12.24
CA LEU A 184 -4.58 -8.56 -11.17
C LEU A 184 -3.24 -9.17 -11.63
N GLY A 185 -2.42 -8.34 -12.29
CA GLY A 185 -1.02 -8.69 -12.53
C GLY A 185 -0.21 -8.73 -11.23
N ASP A 186 1.04 -9.19 -11.31
CA ASP A 186 1.96 -9.46 -10.19
C ASP A 186 1.90 -8.39 -9.09
N PHE A 187 2.05 -7.11 -9.47
CA PHE A 187 2.04 -6.01 -8.51
C PHE A 187 0.68 -5.87 -7.80
N LEU A 188 -0.42 -5.92 -8.54
CA LEU A 188 -1.76 -5.70 -7.97
C LEU A 188 -2.18 -6.87 -7.07
N ALA A 189 -1.94 -8.11 -7.52
CA ALA A 189 -2.22 -9.30 -6.73
C ALA A 189 -1.43 -9.29 -5.42
N TYR A 190 -0.13 -8.95 -5.46
CA TYR A 190 0.69 -8.87 -4.25
C TYR A 190 0.23 -7.77 -3.29
N GLN A 191 -0.10 -6.57 -3.79
CA GLN A 191 -0.57 -5.52 -2.89
C GLN A 191 -1.92 -5.88 -2.25
N LEU A 192 -2.83 -6.51 -2.99
CA LEU A 192 -4.11 -6.98 -2.45
C LEU A 192 -3.93 -8.11 -1.44
N ALA A 193 -2.95 -9.02 -1.65
CA ALA A 193 -2.59 -10.04 -0.67
C ALA A 193 -2.17 -9.41 0.67
N ILE A 194 -1.28 -8.40 0.63
CA ILE A 194 -0.88 -7.65 1.83
C ILE A 194 -2.08 -6.93 2.48
N ASP A 195 -2.98 -6.38 1.67
CA ASP A 195 -4.18 -5.72 2.20
C ASP A 195 -5.08 -6.67 2.99
N LEU A 196 -5.21 -7.92 2.52
CA LEU A 196 -5.92 -8.96 3.26
C LEU A 196 -5.14 -9.41 4.50
N CYS A 197 -3.80 -9.43 4.47
CA CYS A 197 -2.99 -9.67 5.68
C CYS A 197 -3.16 -8.61 6.77
N TYR A 198 -3.68 -7.41 6.46
CA TYR A 198 -4.05 -6.44 7.48
C TYR A 198 -5.40 -6.74 8.16
N SER A 199 -6.20 -7.63 7.57
CA SER A 199 -7.55 -7.97 8.00
C SER A 199 -7.57 -9.25 8.86
N PRO A 200 -8.71 -9.57 9.50
CA PRO A 200 -8.88 -10.85 10.19
C PRO A 200 -9.11 -12.04 9.24
N VAL A 201 -9.24 -11.81 7.93
CA VAL A 201 -9.52 -12.85 6.90
C VAL A 201 -8.42 -13.92 6.87
N VAL A 202 -7.15 -13.52 7.07
CA VAL A 202 -5.99 -14.42 7.09
C VAL A 202 -4.98 -13.97 8.14
N ASP A 203 -4.16 -14.91 8.61
CA ASP A 203 -3.05 -14.64 9.53
C ASP A 203 -1.66 -14.99 8.98
N HIS A 204 -1.46 -14.73 7.69
CA HIS A 204 -0.17 -14.95 7.03
C HIS A 204 0.85 -13.87 7.39
N ASP A 205 2.12 -14.26 7.49
CA ASP A 205 3.22 -13.33 7.80
C ASP A 205 3.68 -12.57 6.55
N GLU A 206 3.65 -11.24 6.66
CA GLU A 206 4.06 -10.30 5.63
C GLU A 206 5.54 -10.42 5.23
N ASP A 207 6.36 -11.11 6.02
CA ASP A 207 7.79 -11.34 5.77
C ASP A 207 8.11 -12.66 5.03
N GLU A 208 7.09 -13.46 4.70
CA GLU A 208 7.27 -14.76 4.02
C GLU A 208 7.50 -14.63 2.51
N PHE A 209 6.87 -13.66 1.86
CA PHE A 209 6.82 -13.57 0.41
C PHE A 209 6.81 -12.12 -0.09
N VAL A 210 7.50 -11.84 -1.21
CA VAL A 210 7.55 -10.51 -1.80
C VAL A 210 7.61 -10.53 -3.31
N VAL A 211 6.87 -9.62 -3.93
CA VAL A 211 6.90 -9.35 -5.37
C VAL A 211 7.32 -7.90 -5.60
N ALA A 212 8.45 -7.71 -6.26
CA ALA A 212 8.95 -6.38 -6.58
C ALA A 212 8.13 -5.74 -7.72
N GLY A 213 7.36 -4.69 -7.40
CA GLY A 213 6.65 -3.92 -8.41
C GLY A 213 7.57 -3.10 -9.33
N PRO A 214 7.07 -2.55 -10.45
CA PRO A 214 7.89 -1.83 -11.43
C PRO A 214 8.72 -0.67 -10.86
N GLY A 215 8.19 0.04 -9.85
CA GLY A 215 8.92 1.10 -9.17
C GLY A 215 10.07 0.57 -8.32
N ALA A 216 9.86 -0.55 -7.64
CA ALA A 216 10.89 -1.21 -6.83
C ALA A 216 12.00 -1.79 -7.71
N LEU A 217 11.65 -2.41 -8.84
CA LEU A 217 12.63 -2.88 -9.82
C LEU A 217 13.50 -1.74 -10.37
N ASP A 218 12.89 -0.58 -10.66
CA ASP A 218 13.65 0.61 -11.04
C ASP A 218 14.58 1.08 -9.93
N GLY A 219 14.10 1.14 -8.67
CA GLY A 219 14.91 1.53 -7.52
C GLY A 219 16.09 0.59 -7.27
N LEU A 220 15.83 -0.71 -7.31
CA LEU A 220 16.86 -1.76 -7.23
C LEU A 220 17.93 -1.57 -8.30
N SER A 221 17.54 -1.28 -9.55
CA SER A 221 18.51 -1.05 -10.63
C SER A 221 19.39 0.18 -10.43
N LYS A 222 18.89 1.19 -9.70
CA LYS A 222 19.68 2.39 -9.33
C LYS A 222 20.60 2.11 -8.15
N VAL A 223 20.11 1.38 -7.16
CA VAL A 223 20.87 1.03 -5.95
C VAL A 223 21.99 0.03 -6.29
N PHE A 224 21.72 -0.93 -7.17
CA PHE A 224 22.65 -1.97 -7.60
C PHE A 224 22.75 -1.99 -9.14
N PRO A 225 23.55 -1.10 -9.74
CA PRO A 225 23.71 -1.04 -11.19
C PRO A 225 24.13 -2.38 -11.79
N GLY A 226 23.45 -2.79 -12.87
CA GLY A 226 23.76 -4.04 -13.57
C GLY A 226 23.26 -5.32 -12.87
N MET A 227 22.55 -5.23 -11.75
CA MET A 227 21.99 -6.42 -11.11
C MET A 227 21.01 -7.17 -12.02
N ASN A 228 20.98 -8.50 -11.90
CA ASN A 228 19.91 -9.30 -12.49
C ASN A 228 18.61 -9.09 -11.68
N LEU A 229 17.68 -8.31 -12.23
CA LEU A 229 16.40 -7.99 -11.58
C LEU A 229 15.51 -9.21 -11.27
N ARG A 230 15.76 -10.39 -11.86
CA ARG A 230 15.09 -11.63 -11.44
C ARG A 230 15.40 -12.02 -9.99
N ARG A 231 16.50 -11.50 -9.43
CA ARG A 231 16.91 -11.70 -8.03
C ARG A 231 16.38 -10.63 -7.08
N ALA A 232 15.43 -9.80 -7.53
CA ALA A 232 14.89 -8.69 -6.72
C ALA A 232 14.37 -9.15 -5.35
N ALA A 233 13.61 -10.24 -5.29
CA ALA A 233 13.07 -10.77 -4.04
C ALA A 233 14.19 -11.22 -3.07
N GLU A 234 15.26 -11.85 -3.58
CA GLU A 234 16.42 -12.24 -2.77
C GLU A 234 17.12 -11.03 -2.16
N VAL A 235 17.31 -9.96 -2.95
CA VAL A 235 17.96 -8.73 -2.49
C VAL A 235 17.10 -8.00 -1.47
N ILE A 236 15.79 -7.87 -1.71
CA ILE A 236 14.85 -7.26 -0.75
C ILE A 236 14.88 -8.04 0.57
N ARG A 237 14.82 -9.37 0.52
CA ARG A 237 14.90 -10.21 1.72
C ARG A 237 16.21 -10.02 2.48
N ALA A 238 17.34 -10.11 1.79
CA ALA A 238 18.65 -9.95 2.42
C ALA A 238 18.81 -8.59 3.12
N LEU A 239 18.30 -7.50 2.52
CA LEU A 239 18.33 -6.17 3.15
C LEU A 239 17.34 -6.03 4.31
N THR A 240 16.20 -6.72 4.26
CA THR A 240 15.22 -6.74 5.36
C THR A 240 15.79 -7.46 6.57
N GLU A 241 16.44 -8.61 6.36
CA GLU A 241 17.11 -9.39 7.40
C GLU A 241 18.25 -8.59 8.05
N ASP A 242 19.10 -7.95 7.23
CA ASP A 242 20.27 -7.17 7.68
C ASP A 242 19.94 -5.69 8.03
N GLN A 243 18.67 -5.29 8.13
CA GLN A 243 18.29 -3.86 8.23
C GLN A 243 18.95 -3.13 9.41
N ASP A 244 19.02 -3.76 10.58
CA ASP A 244 19.61 -3.15 11.79
C ASP A 244 21.10 -2.88 11.59
N ARG A 245 21.81 -3.82 10.96
CA ARG A 245 23.23 -3.68 10.62
C ARG A 245 23.45 -2.51 9.67
N TRP A 246 22.57 -2.30 8.70
CA TRP A 246 22.72 -1.19 7.75
C TRP A 246 22.38 0.17 8.37
N PHE A 247 21.35 0.25 9.21
CA PHE A 247 21.08 1.45 9.99
C PHE A 247 22.27 1.80 10.90
N GLU A 248 22.83 0.81 11.61
CA GLU A 248 24.03 1.00 12.44
C GLU A 248 25.25 1.42 11.60
N HIS A 249 25.51 0.74 10.48
CA HIS A 249 26.64 1.02 9.60
C HIS A 249 26.65 2.48 9.11
N PHE A 250 25.49 3.04 8.80
CA PHE A 250 25.35 4.43 8.36
C PHE A 250 25.11 5.43 9.52
N GLY A 251 25.14 4.97 10.77
CA GLY A 251 24.92 5.80 11.96
C GLY A 251 23.52 6.39 12.06
N LEU A 252 22.51 5.65 11.62
CA LEU A 252 21.11 6.09 11.54
C LEU A 252 20.29 5.58 12.72
N ALA A 253 19.57 6.48 13.39
CA ALA A 253 18.61 6.10 14.40
C ALA A 253 17.30 5.62 13.74
N PHE A 254 16.95 4.35 13.96
CA PHE A 254 15.70 3.77 13.48
C PHE A 254 15.13 2.79 14.50
N SER A 255 14.05 3.18 15.18
CA SER A 255 13.38 2.36 16.21
C SER A 255 12.16 1.59 15.69
N GLY A 256 11.92 1.63 14.38
CA GLY A 256 10.76 1.00 13.76
C GLY A 256 9.42 1.64 14.15
N LEU A 257 8.32 1.02 13.73
CA LEU A 257 6.96 1.46 14.00
C LEU A 257 6.53 0.93 15.38
N PHE A 258 6.76 1.70 16.43
CA PHE A 258 6.56 1.28 17.82
C PHE A 258 7.31 -0.03 18.15
N GLY A 259 8.55 -0.15 17.67
CA GLY A 259 9.38 -1.35 17.82
C GLY A 259 9.19 -2.39 16.71
N ARG A 260 8.15 -2.29 15.87
CA ARG A 260 8.01 -3.15 14.69
C ARG A 260 9.07 -2.81 13.64
N ARG A 261 9.86 -3.81 13.23
CA ARG A 261 10.86 -3.72 12.16
C ARG A 261 10.20 -3.54 10.79
N LEU A 262 10.96 -3.09 9.80
CA LEU A 262 10.49 -3.12 8.40
C LEU A 262 10.29 -4.57 7.97
N HIS A 263 9.18 -4.87 7.32
CA HIS A 263 8.93 -6.16 6.67
C HIS A 263 9.24 -6.06 5.17
N LEU A 264 9.24 -7.21 4.47
CA LEU A 264 9.54 -7.27 3.04
C LEU A 264 8.74 -6.26 2.20
N ILE A 265 7.45 -6.09 2.49
CA ILE A 265 6.60 -5.12 1.78
C ILE A 265 7.07 -3.67 1.97
N ASP A 266 7.56 -3.32 3.16
CA ASP A 266 8.06 -1.99 3.46
C ASP A 266 9.35 -1.72 2.71
N VAL A 267 10.30 -2.68 2.74
CA VAL A 267 11.56 -2.60 2.00
C VAL A 267 11.34 -2.55 0.49
N GLN A 268 10.40 -3.35 -0.03
CA GLN A 268 9.97 -3.28 -1.44
C GLN A 268 9.42 -1.89 -1.78
N ASN A 269 8.62 -1.29 -0.91
CA ASN A 269 8.05 0.04 -1.16
C ASN A 269 9.11 1.15 -1.05
N LEU A 270 10.05 1.05 -0.12
CA LEU A 270 11.20 1.94 -0.04
C LEU A 270 11.99 1.95 -1.35
N PHE A 271 12.12 0.81 -2.05
CA PHE A 271 12.74 0.79 -3.38
C PHE A 271 11.93 1.57 -4.43
N CYS A 272 10.60 1.57 -4.36
CA CYS A 272 9.78 2.41 -5.23
C CYS A 272 10.02 3.90 -4.98
N GLU A 273 10.18 4.29 -3.72
CA GLU A 273 10.41 5.68 -3.35
C GLU A 273 11.84 6.14 -3.62
N ILE A 274 12.86 5.30 -3.38
CA ILE A 274 14.25 5.66 -3.69
C ILE A 274 14.46 5.85 -5.19
N SER A 275 13.74 5.10 -6.04
CA SER A 275 13.71 5.33 -7.49
C SER A 275 13.33 6.78 -7.82
N LYS A 276 12.36 7.35 -7.08
CA LYS A 276 11.89 8.73 -7.25
C LYS A 276 12.89 9.71 -6.67
N TYR A 277 13.31 9.51 -5.42
CA TYR A 277 14.23 10.39 -4.70
C TYR A 277 15.56 10.56 -5.45
N ALA A 278 16.13 9.45 -5.93
CA ALA A 278 17.38 9.44 -6.68
C ALA A 278 17.32 10.23 -8.00
N ARG A 279 16.13 10.56 -8.54
CA ARG A 279 16.03 11.40 -9.75
C ARG A 279 16.53 12.82 -9.52
N VAL A 280 16.48 13.28 -8.27
CA VAL A 280 16.91 14.62 -7.85
C VAL A 280 18.24 14.55 -7.13
N ALA A 281 18.39 13.60 -6.19
CA ALA A 281 19.60 13.49 -5.38
C ALA A 281 20.80 12.83 -6.10
N HIS A 282 20.54 11.99 -7.11
CA HIS A 282 21.55 11.24 -7.88
C HIS A 282 21.21 11.23 -9.37
N PRO A 283 21.07 12.41 -10.02
CA PRO A 283 20.60 12.52 -11.40
C PRO A 283 21.48 11.79 -12.43
N GLU A 284 22.74 11.53 -12.10
CA GLU A 284 23.69 10.75 -12.89
C GLU A 284 23.42 9.24 -12.87
N VAL A 285 22.63 8.74 -11.91
CA VAL A 285 22.29 7.31 -11.79
C VAL A 285 20.99 7.00 -12.52
N ALA A 286 21.12 6.39 -13.70
CA ALA A 286 19.99 5.94 -14.50
C ALA A 286 19.38 4.64 -13.94
N GLY A 287 18.05 4.56 -13.91
CA GLY A 287 17.31 3.32 -13.64
C GLY A 287 16.70 2.75 -14.93
N VAL A 288 16.27 1.49 -14.89
CA VAL A 288 15.71 0.77 -16.05
C VAL A 288 14.44 1.40 -16.63
N ALA A 289 13.71 2.22 -15.86
CA ALA A 289 12.49 2.88 -16.33
C ALA A 289 12.74 4.23 -17.02
N GLY A 290 13.99 4.74 -17.02
CA GLY A 290 14.36 5.99 -17.69
C GLY A 290 13.69 7.26 -17.14
N ARG A 291 13.13 7.20 -15.92
CA ARG A 291 12.39 8.32 -15.32
C ARG A 291 13.35 9.31 -14.64
N THR A 292 13.25 10.58 -15.02
CA THR A 292 14.19 11.65 -14.59
C THR A 292 13.55 12.75 -13.74
N ARG A 293 12.23 12.78 -13.57
CA ARG A 293 11.53 13.83 -12.80
C ARG A 293 10.54 13.26 -11.79
N ILE A 294 10.28 14.04 -10.74
CA ILE A 294 9.19 13.82 -9.80
C ILE A 294 8.07 14.82 -10.15
N LYS A 295 6.84 14.32 -10.32
CA LYS A 295 5.70 15.14 -10.77
C LYS A 295 4.82 15.66 -9.62
N GLN A 296 4.88 15.02 -8.46
CA GLN A 296 3.98 15.29 -7.34
C GLN A 296 4.73 16.02 -6.23
N THR A 297 4.27 17.23 -5.93
CA THR A 297 4.75 18.02 -4.79
C THR A 297 4.05 17.60 -3.51
N PHE A 298 4.74 17.73 -2.38
CA PHE A 298 4.20 17.46 -1.07
C PHE A 298 3.34 18.64 -0.60
N ARG A 299 2.12 18.34 -0.17
CA ARG A 299 1.22 19.29 0.48
C ARG A 299 0.60 18.59 1.69
N PRO A 300 0.96 18.95 2.93
CA PRO A 300 0.36 18.32 4.10
C PRO A 300 -1.12 18.70 4.20
N LEU A 301 -1.96 17.72 4.52
CA LEU A 301 -3.40 17.89 4.68
C LEU A 301 -3.78 18.14 6.16
N GLY A 302 -2.99 18.96 6.86
CA GLY A 302 -3.14 19.20 8.29
C GLY A 302 -2.47 18.16 9.19
N ALA A 303 -2.98 18.07 10.43
CA ALA A 303 -2.52 17.12 11.43
C ALA A 303 -2.71 15.66 10.95
N LEU A 304 -1.82 14.76 11.40
CA LEU A 304 -2.06 13.33 11.18
C LEU A 304 -3.19 12.86 12.10
N PRO A 305 -4.18 12.12 11.57
CA PRO A 305 -5.11 11.39 12.43
C PRO A 305 -4.35 10.42 13.35
N GLU A 306 -4.94 10.10 14.50
CA GLU A 306 -4.44 9.03 15.37
C GLU A 306 -4.35 7.74 14.54
N PRO A 307 -3.19 7.07 14.47
CA PRO A 307 -3.00 5.93 13.60
C PRO A 307 -3.80 4.72 14.08
N PHE A 308 -4.21 3.87 13.14
CA PHE A 308 -4.89 2.62 13.42
C PHE A 308 -4.23 1.53 12.59
N PHE A 309 -3.69 0.53 13.24
CA PHE A 309 -2.97 -0.59 12.63
C PHE A 309 -3.74 -1.89 12.86
N PRO A 310 -3.46 -2.97 12.11
CA PRO A 310 -4.10 -4.27 12.36
C PRO A 310 -3.99 -4.66 13.84
N PRO A 311 -5.10 -4.93 14.55
CA PRO A 311 -5.08 -5.28 15.97
C PRO A 311 -4.16 -6.45 16.30
N LYS A 312 -4.07 -7.43 15.41
CA LYS A 312 -3.16 -8.57 15.53
C LYS A 312 -1.67 -8.22 15.59
N TRP A 313 -1.28 -7.00 15.21
CA TRP A 313 0.11 -6.56 15.38
C TRP A 313 0.44 -6.15 16.83
N GLY A 314 -0.56 -5.97 17.70
CA GLY A 314 -0.33 -5.64 19.11
C GLY A 314 0.32 -4.26 19.35
N LEU A 315 0.19 -3.32 18.40
CA LEU A 315 0.76 -1.98 18.51
C LEU A 315 -0.08 -1.07 19.42
N PRO A 316 0.53 -0.10 20.14
CA PRO A 316 -0.14 0.74 21.14
C PRO A 316 -0.96 1.89 20.52
N THR A 317 -1.65 1.65 19.41
CA THR A 317 -2.34 2.68 18.60
C THR A 317 -3.85 2.50 18.52
N ASN A 318 -4.35 1.33 18.92
CA ASN A 318 -5.75 0.94 18.68
C ASN A 318 -6.64 1.22 19.88
N THR A 319 -6.53 2.40 20.48
CA THR A 319 -7.46 2.82 21.53
C THR A 319 -8.80 3.12 20.86
N ILE A 320 -9.72 2.15 20.83
CA ILE A 320 -11.12 2.43 20.52
C ILE A 320 -11.61 3.33 21.65
N ALA A 321 -11.86 4.61 21.35
CA ALA A 321 -12.62 5.45 22.27
C ALA A 321 -13.95 4.73 22.54
N PRO A 322 -14.31 4.42 23.80
CA PRO A 322 -15.58 3.80 24.09
C PRO A 322 -16.68 4.67 23.48
N ALA A 323 -17.57 4.04 22.71
CA ALA A 323 -18.76 4.69 22.17
C ALA A 323 -19.40 5.48 23.32
N LEU A 324 -19.59 6.78 23.11
CA LEU A 324 -20.29 7.63 24.08
C LEU A 324 -21.66 6.99 24.30
N GLU A 325 -21.82 6.31 25.44
CA GLU A 325 -23.13 5.93 25.95
C GLU A 325 -23.90 7.25 26.12
N ALA A 326 -24.91 7.43 25.28
CA ALA A 326 -25.84 8.53 25.41
C ALA A 326 -26.54 8.39 26.77
N VAL A 327 -26.34 9.38 27.64
CA VAL A 327 -27.17 9.63 28.83
C VAL A 327 -28.32 10.55 28.44
#